data_AF-J3NYB4-F1
#
_entry.id   AF-J3NYB4-F1
#
_cell.length_a   1.000
_cell.length_b   1.000
_cell.length_c   1.000
_cell.angle_alpha   90.00
_cell.angle_beta   90.00
_cell.angle_gamma   90.00
#
_symmetry.space_group_name_H-M   'P 1'
#
loop_
_entity.id
_entity.type
_entity.pdbx_description
1 polymer ?
#
loop_
_entity_poly.entity_id
_entity_poly.type
_entity_poly.pdbx_seq_one_letter_code
_entity_poly.pdbx_strand_id
1 'polypeptide(L)'
;MASAMSAVNSASTQTPAPPRPAAMANGTALPPKGDAPASAAAAAAQMSKKSKKKALDSNEASKLVAARISQLELDAAGEKDQEIEIEREVRKANRELNSQTAKMDNLQKIDHLQKRCSDLLADMKRHERESIKQKKRGDQLQKEKDQSRTELTKTIGLKEKLEKLCRELQKENNKLKSENKTLSDNQVRNQNSWDEKFSTLLQKLDDYQSDKDNPKKQMVDMELEELFRMRFKSMIDQYELRDLHFHSLMRTKELEVQFNLARFEGEKKRAESEITRSRQLNQQIQTFSKTEGELRTQLNVYVDKFKQVEDTLNNSNDLFLTFRKEMEEMSKKSKKLEKENDGLKRKHELMNQNIFKMAEDRTKNLKELDELRKKSEKLTSIITQMQQQGRGIAATGLAAGGGEQCFPEGEEGEGEGEESEYDEEEYEEISDEGGEGDYEDEDLTEEEAHPEQPQKYGPERPPPAPAVSANGC
;
A
#
# COMPACT_ATOMS: atom_id res chain seq x y z
N MET A 1 -57.53 59.53 11.49
CA MET A 1 -57.01 58.59 10.47
C MET A 1 -56.79 57.26 11.17
N ALA A 2 -57.81 56.41 11.13
CA ALA A 2 -57.86 55.16 10.33
C ALA A 2 -57.10 54.03 11.05
N SER A 3 -57.80 53.24 11.87
CA SER A 3 -58.51 51.98 11.50
C SER A 3 -57.58 50.84 11.10
N ALA A 4 -57.52 49.81 11.94
CA ALA A 4 -57.60 48.41 11.49
C ALA A 4 -57.95 47.49 12.67
N MET A 5 -59.17 46.94 12.62
CA MET A 5 -59.63 45.78 13.39
C MET A 5 -59.26 44.51 12.62
N SER A 6 -58.86 43.45 13.32
CA SER A 6 -59.12 42.04 12.98
C SER A 6 -58.65 41.16 14.14
N ALA A 7 -59.57 40.57 14.90
CA ALA A 7 -60.26 39.30 14.62
C ALA A 7 -59.54 38.15 15.33
N VAL A 8 -60.10 37.80 16.50
CA VAL A 8 -59.83 36.59 17.27
C VAL A 8 -60.27 35.38 16.45
N ASN A 9 -59.39 34.40 16.28
CA ASN A 9 -59.78 33.08 15.79
C ASN A 9 -59.32 32.00 16.79
N SER A 10 -60.31 31.33 17.37
CA SER A 10 -60.18 30.23 18.32
C SER A 10 -60.00 28.93 17.55
N ALA A 11 -58.86 28.25 17.71
CA ALA A 11 -58.66 26.91 17.18
C ALA A 11 -58.24 25.96 18.31
N SER A 12 -59.21 25.21 18.81
CA SER A 12 -59.01 24.04 19.67
C SER A 12 -58.30 22.95 18.90
N THR A 13 -57.09 22.58 19.33
CA THR A 13 -56.43 21.33 18.91
C THR A 13 -56.27 20.43 20.12
N GLN A 14 -56.98 19.30 20.08
CA GLN A 14 -56.92 18.22 21.06
C GLN A 14 -55.56 17.52 20.99
N THR A 15 -54.85 17.44 22.12
CA THR A 15 -53.69 16.57 22.31
C THR A 15 -54.13 15.18 22.80
N PRO A 16 -53.66 14.07 22.21
CA PRO A 16 -54.01 12.73 22.67
C PRO A 16 -53.20 12.33 23.91
N ALA A 17 -53.85 11.60 24.83
CA ALA A 17 -53.28 11.10 26.08
C ALA A 17 -52.28 9.94 25.87
N PRO A 18 -51.26 9.79 26.74
CA PRO A 18 -50.32 8.66 26.68
C PRO A 18 -50.92 7.35 27.25
N PRO A 19 -50.48 6.17 26.79
CA PRO A 19 -51.02 4.89 27.23
C PRO A 19 -50.48 4.48 28.61
N ARG A 20 -51.34 3.82 29.40
CA ARG A 20 -51.04 3.17 30.68
C ARG A 20 -50.05 2.00 30.52
N PRO A 21 -49.15 1.76 31.49
CA PRO A 21 -48.36 0.54 31.52
C PRO A 21 -49.18 -0.65 32.05
N ALA A 22 -49.02 -1.79 31.37
CA ALA A 22 -49.61 -3.07 31.70
C ALA A 22 -49.01 -3.65 32.99
N ALA A 23 -49.87 -4.27 33.79
CA ALA A 23 -49.53 -5.04 34.96
C ALA A 23 -48.70 -6.28 34.57
N MET A 24 -47.60 -6.54 35.27
CA MET A 24 -46.94 -7.84 35.27
C MET A 24 -46.83 -8.38 36.70
N ALA A 25 -47.13 -9.66 36.76
CA ALA A 25 -47.45 -10.45 37.93
C ALA A 25 -46.24 -10.78 38.80
N ASN A 26 -46.53 -10.98 40.08
CA ASN A 26 -45.68 -11.61 41.08
C ASN A 26 -45.16 -12.98 40.59
N GLY A 27 -43.86 -13.20 40.77
CA GLY A 27 -43.21 -14.49 40.59
C GLY A 27 -42.05 -14.64 41.59
N THR A 28 -42.37 -15.21 42.75
CA THR A 28 -41.44 -15.69 43.77
C THR A 28 -40.56 -16.83 43.24
N ALA A 29 -39.24 -16.70 43.36
CA ALA A 29 -38.31 -17.82 43.51
C ALA A 29 -36.92 -17.34 44.00
N LEU A 30 -36.57 -17.68 45.24
CA LEU A 30 -35.18 -17.73 45.76
C LEU A 30 -34.58 -19.09 45.38
N PRO A 31 -33.26 -19.22 45.15
CA PRO A 31 -32.36 -19.73 46.22
C PRO A 31 -30.90 -19.18 46.12
N PRO A 32 -29.89 -19.77 46.80
CA PRO A 32 -29.44 -19.40 48.14
C PRO A 32 -28.09 -18.65 48.16
N LYS A 33 -27.83 -17.99 49.30
CA LYS A 33 -26.58 -17.30 49.63
C LYS A 33 -25.43 -18.30 49.78
N GLY A 34 -24.33 -18.04 49.07
CA GLY A 34 -23.01 -18.61 49.34
C GLY A 34 -22.15 -17.63 50.12
N ASP A 35 -21.49 -18.13 51.15
CA ASP A 35 -20.65 -17.43 52.09
C ASP A 35 -19.41 -16.77 51.46
N ALA A 36 -19.11 -15.55 51.89
CA ALA A 36 -17.78 -14.97 51.76
C ALA A 36 -17.39 -14.31 53.10
N PRO A 37 -16.21 -14.62 53.66
CA PRO A 37 -15.84 -14.16 54.99
C PRO A 37 -15.38 -12.70 54.97
N ALA A 38 -15.74 -12.02 56.05
CA ALA A 38 -15.21 -10.71 56.40
C ALA A 38 -13.71 -10.78 56.68
N SER A 39 -12.94 -9.83 56.13
CA SER A 39 -11.65 -9.47 56.69
C SER A 39 -11.73 -8.04 57.23
N ALA A 40 -11.56 -7.93 58.54
CA ALA A 40 -11.24 -6.70 59.23
C ALA A 40 -9.72 -6.52 59.23
N ALA A 41 -9.24 -5.30 58.97
CA ALA A 41 -8.30 -4.57 59.85
C ALA A 41 -7.61 -3.41 59.10
N ALA A 42 -7.78 -2.22 59.69
CA ALA A 42 -6.81 -1.15 59.94
C ALA A 42 -5.68 -0.86 58.93
N ALA A 43 -5.55 0.39 58.49
CA ALA A 43 -4.72 1.38 59.20
C ALA A 43 -4.58 2.67 58.37
N ALA A 44 -4.73 3.81 59.05
CA ALA A 44 -4.35 5.12 58.54
C ALA A 44 -2.82 5.29 58.63
N ALA A 45 -2.20 5.85 57.59
CA ALA A 45 -0.89 6.48 57.68
C ALA A 45 -0.75 7.59 56.62
N GLN A 46 -0.14 8.69 57.05
CA GLN A 46 -0.02 9.98 56.38
C GLN A 46 1.01 10.01 55.23
N MET A 47 0.90 11.10 54.46
CA MET A 47 1.70 11.56 53.33
C MET A 47 3.23 11.54 53.53
N SER A 48 3.97 11.22 52.46
CA SER A 48 5.19 11.96 52.08
C SER A 48 5.50 11.85 50.57
N LYS A 49 6.08 12.93 50.03
CA LYS A 49 6.36 13.22 48.60
C LYS A 49 7.38 12.26 47.96
N LYS A 50 7.15 11.85 46.71
CA LYS A 50 8.13 12.03 45.61
C LYS A 50 7.53 11.76 44.23
N SER A 51 7.74 12.72 43.34
CA SER A 51 7.55 12.67 41.90
C SER A 51 8.20 11.44 41.25
N LYS A 52 7.42 10.62 40.55
CA LYS A 52 7.92 9.76 39.47
C LYS A 52 6.90 9.73 38.33
N LYS A 53 7.31 10.34 37.21
CA LYS A 53 6.72 10.21 35.87
C LYS A 53 6.54 8.72 35.59
N LYS A 54 5.31 8.25 35.32
CA LYS A 54 5.06 6.92 34.75
C LYS A 54 5.70 6.91 33.35
N ALA A 55 6.93 6.41 33.28
CA ALA A 55 7.45 5.84 32.05
C ALA A 55 6.59 4.62 31.73
N LEU A 56 6.15 4.49 30.48
CA LEU A 56 5.71 3.20 29.95
C LEU A 56 6.82 2.19 30.28
N ASP A 57 6.43 1.10 30.93
CA ASP A 57 7.32 0.23 31.67
C ASP A 57 8.33 -0.42 30.70
N SER A 58 9.62 -0.13 30.85
CA SER A 58 10.71 -0.72 30.06
C SER A 58 10.66 -2.26 30.07
N ASN A 59 10.06 -2.82 31.12
CA ASN A 59 9.81 -4.24 31.30
C ASN A 59 8.75 -4.80 30.32
N GLU A 60 7.77 -4.00 29.92
CA GLU A 60 6.73 -4.38 28.97
C GLU A 60 7.27 -4.38 27.53
N ALA A 61 8.14 -3.41 27.20
CA ALA A 61 8.88 -3.39 25.95
C ALA A 61 9.86 -4.57 25.84
N SER A 62 10.60 -4.89 26.91
CA SER A 62 11.48 -6.07 26.95
C SER A 62 10.70 -7.39 26.84
N LYS A 63 9.50 -7.48 27.42
CA LYS A 63 8.61 -8.65 27.27
C LYS A 63 8.09 -8.82 25.84
N LEU A 64 7.72 -7.72 25.17
CA LEU A 64 7.30 -7.75 23.77
C LEU A 64 8.44 -8.19 22.84
N VAL A 65 9.66 -7.72 23.10
CA VAL A 65 10.86 -8.15 22.34
C VAL A 65 11.14 -9.63 22.58
N ALA A 66 11.10 -10.10 23.84
CA ALA A 66 11.31 -11.51 24.17
C ALA A 66 10.22 -12.41 23.54
N ALA A 67 8.96 -11.99 23.56
CA ALA A 67 7.86 -12.70 22.90
C ALA A 67 8.04 -12.74 21.38
N ARG A 68 8.55 -11.66 20.76
CA ARG A 68 8.81 -11.63 19.32
C ARG A 68 10.00 -12.52 18.93
N ILE A 69 11.05 -12.56 19.75
CA ILE A 69 12.19 -13.49 19.56
C ILE A 69 11.71 -14.93 19.65
N SER A 70 10.94 -15.28 20.68
CA SER A 70 10.42 -16.64 20.87
C SER A 70 9.48 -17.07 19.73
N GLN A 71 8.69 -16.14 19.18
CA GLN A 71 7.86 -16.39 17.99
C GLN A 71 8.72 -16.69 16.75
N LEU A 72 9.75 -15.88 16.51
CA LEU A 72 10.64 -16.05 15.35
C LEU A 72 11.47 -17.34 15.44
N GLU A 73 11.86 -17.75 16.65
CA GLU A 73 12.56 -19.03 16.87
C GLU A 73 11.65 -20.24 16.61
N LEU A 74 10.37 -20.16 17.00
CA LEU A 74 9.36 -21.18 16.69
C LEU A 74 9.08 -21.26 15.18
N ASP A 75 8.96 -20.11 14.52
CA ASP A 75 8.73 -20.05 13.07
C ASP A 75 9.94 -20.65 12.31
N ALA A 76 11.17 -20.32 12.71
CA ALA A 76 12.38 -20.87 12.12
C ALA A 76 12.57 -22.39 12.38
N ALA A 77 12.10 -22.89 13.53
CA ALA A 77 12.06 -24.32 13.80
C ALA A 77 11.04 -25.03 12.90
N GLY A 78 9.87 -24.43 12.68
CA GLY A 78 8.86 -24.94 11.76
C GLY A 78 9.31 -24.98 10.31
N GLU A 79 10.04 -23.96 9.85
CA GLU A 79 10.63 -23.92 8.50
C GLU A 79 11.67 -25.04 8.30
N LYS A 80 12.52 -25.28 9.30
CA LYS A 80 13.50 -26.39 9.24
C LYS A 80 12.84 -27.76 9.16
N ASP A 81 11.76 -27.97 9.91
CA ASP A 81 11.02 -29.24 9.87
C ASP A 81 10.33 -29.43 8.50
N GLN A 82 9.82 -28.36 7.90
CA GLN A 82 9.25 -28.40 6.54
C GLN A 82 10.31 -28.71 5.48
N GLU A 83 11.50 -28.11 5.57
CA GLU A 83 12.61 -28.37 4.65
C GLU A 83 13.03 -29.85 4.69
N ILE A 84 13.15 -30.43 5.89
CA ILE A 84 13.50 -31.85 6.09
C ILE A 84 12.45 -32.78 5.50
N GLU A 85 11.16 -32.44 5.63
CA GLU A 85 10.06 -33.22 5.08
C GLU A 85 10.06 -33.17 3.54
N ILE A 86 10.24 -31.98 2.95
CA ILE A 86 10.39 -31.80 1.49
C ILE A 86 11.55 -32.65 0.97
N GLU A 87 12.70 -32.64 1.67
CA GLU A 87 13.87 -33.42 1.27
C GLU A 87 13.62 -34.94 1.33
N ARG A 88 12.84 -35.42 2.31
CA ARG A 88 12.39 -36.83 2.36
C ARG A 88 11.47 -37.17 1.19
N GLU A 89 10.48 -36.34 0.90
CA GLU A 89 9.53 -36.54 -0.19
C GLU A 89 10.24 -36.59 -1.54
N VAL A 90 11.19 -35.67 -1.78
CA VAL A 90 12.01 -35.64 -3.00
C VAL A 90 12.87 -36.89 -3.12
N ARG A 91 13.48 -37.36 -2.03
CA ARG A 91 14.26 -38.61 -2.02
C ARG A 91 13.38 -39.82 -2.33
N LYS A 92 12.16 -39.87 -1.80
CA LYS A 92 11.19 -40.95 -2.03
C LYS A 92 10.72 -40.95 -3.49
N ALA A 93 10.34 -39.79 -4.03
CA ALA A 93 9.93 -39.63 -5.42
C ALA A 93 11.04 -40.04 -6.41
N ASN A 94 12.30 -39.68 -6.15
CA ASN A 94 13.44 -40.10 -6.97
C ASN A 94 13.68 -41.62 -6.94
N ARG A 95 13.55 -42.26 -5.76
CA ARG A 95 13.68 -43.72 -5.64
C ARG A 95 12.58 -44.45 -6.42
N GLU A 96 11.35 -43.95 -6.33
CA GLU A 96 10.20 -44.52 -7.03
C GLU A 96 10.31 -44.35 -8.54
N LEU A 97 10.73 -43.17 -9.01
CA LEU A 97 11.02 -42.90 -10.42
C LEU A 97 12.09 -43.85 -10.98
N ASN A 98 13.20 -44.02 -10.25
CA ASN A 98 14.27 -44.94 -10.65
C ASN A 98 13.80 -46.41 -10.66
N SER A 99 12.97 -46.81 -9.70
CA SER A 99 12.41 -48.16 -9.65
C SER A 99 11.47 -48.44 -10.83
N GLN A 100 10.62 -47.47 -11.20
CA GLN A 100 9.67 -47.60 -12.32
C GLN A 100 10.39 -47.62 -13.67
N THR A 101 11.46 -46.84 -13.81
CA THR A 101 12.21 -46.73 -15.07
C THR A 101 13.30 -47.81 -15.25
N ALA A 102 13.65 -48.57 -14.21
CA ALA A 102 14.72 -49.59 -14.26
C ALA A 102 14.41 -50.79 -15.16
N LYS A 103 13.13 -51.10 -15.42
CA LYS A 103 12.69 -52.26 -16.22
C LYS A 103 12.18 -51.89 -17.62
N MET A 104 12.20 -50.60 -17.96
CA MET A 104 11.69 -50.07 -19.23
C MET A 104 12.80 -50.03 -20.28
N ASP A 105 12.47 -50.32 -21.54
CA ASP A 105 13.39 -50.03 -22.66
C ASP A 105 13.55 -48.50 -22.85
N ASN A 106 14.64 -48.06 -23.47
CA ASN A 106 14.93 -46.65 -23.74
C ASN A 106 13.74 -45.87 -24.33
N LEU A 107 12.98 -46.44 -25.27
CA LEU A 107 11.83 -45.76 -25.89
C LEU A 107 10.67 -45.61 -24.91
N GLN A 108 10.34 -46.67 -24.17
CA GLN A 108 9.33 -46.64 -23.10
C GLN A 108 9.72 -45.68 -21.96
N LYS A 109 11.02 -45.59 -21.65
CA LYS A 109 11.57 -44.72 -20.61
C LYS A 109 11.43 -43.25 -21.00
N ILE A 110 11.70 -42.91 -22.27
CA ILE A 110 11.50 -41.56 -22.82
C ILE A 110 10.02 -41.17 -22.72
N ASP A 111 9.12 -42.04 -23.18
CA ASP A 111 7.68 -41.76 -23.21
C ASP A 111 7.10 -41.61 -21.78
N HIS A 112 7.52 -42.47 -20.85
CA HIS A 112 7.14 -42.38 -19.44
C HIS A 112 7.67 -41.11 -18.76
N LEU A 113 8.95 -40.75 -19.00
CA LEU A 113 9.53 -39.52 -18.46
C LEU A 113 8.86 -38.28 -19.04
N GLN A 114 8.57 -38.27 -20.34
CA GLN A 114 7.87 -37.16 -21.00
C GLN A 114 6.45 -36.98 -20.43
N LYS A 115 5.71 -38.09 -20.25
CA LYS A 115 4.39 -38.05 -19.62
C LYS A 115 4.46 -37.57 -18.18
N ARG A 116 5.42 -38.08 -17.39
CA ARG A 116 5.62 -37.68 -16.00
C ARG A 116 5.99 -36.20 -15.85
N CYS A 117 6.83 -35.67 -16.75
CA CYS A 117 7.17 -34.24 -16.79
C CYS A 117 5.95 -33.37 -17.13
N SER A 118 5.11 -33.79 -18.08
CA SER A 118 3.86 -33.09 -18.42
C SER A 118 2.86 -33.10 -17.26
N ASP A 119 2.69 -34.24 -16.59
CA ASP A 119 1.81 -34.37 -15.42
C ASP A 119 2.29 -33.48 -14.26
N LEU A 120 3.60 -33.49 -13.95
CA LEU A 120 4.20 -32.63 -12.94
C LEU A 120 4.02 -31.13 -13.27
N LEU A 121 4.15 -30.75 -14.54
CA LEU A 121 3.90 -29.37 -14.98
C LEU A 121 2.42 -28.98 -14.78
N ALA A 122 1.49 -29.87 -15.11
CA ALA A 122 0.06 -29.64 -14.94
C ALA A 122 -0.32 -29.52 -13.46
N ASP A 123 0.22 -30.39 -12.61
CA ASP A 123 0.02 -30.35 -11.16
C ASP A 123 0.62 -29.10 -10.54
N MET A 124 1.82 -28.69 -10.97
CA MET A 124 2.47 -27.45 -10.52
C MET A 124 1.61 -26.22 -10.87
N LYS A 125 1.11 -26.12 -12.11
CA LYS A 125 0.16 -25.05 -12.51
C LYS A 125 -1.16 -25.10 -11.73
N ARG A 126 -1.67 -26.29 -11.41
CA ARG A 126 -2.87 -26.45 -10.58
C ARG A 126 -2.63 -25.97 -9.15
N HIS A 127 -1.50 -26.33 -8.55
CA HIS A 127 -1.09 -25.88 -7.22
C HIS A 127 -0.84 -24.37 -7.17
N GLU A 128 -0.27 -23.79 -8.21
CA GLU A 128 -0.08 -22.34 -8.32
C GLU A 128 -1.41 -21.59 -8.33
N ARG A 129 -2.39 -22.04 -9.12
CA ARG A 129 -3.76 -21.46 -9.12
C ARG A 129 -4.45 -21.61 -7.77
N GLU A 130 -4.32 -22.78 -7.13
CA GLU A 130 -4.90 -23.01 -5.80
C GLU A 130 -4.23 -22.12 -4.74
N SER A 131 -2.91 -21.97 -4.78
CA SER A 131 -2.16 -21.06 -3.90
C SER A 131 -2.63 -19.61 -4.04
N ILE A 132 -2.84 -19.13 -5.28
CA ILE A 132 -3.40 -17.79 -5.54
C ILE A 132 -4.80 -17.66 -4.94
N LYS A 133 -5.68 -18.66 -5.10
CA LYS A 133 -7.01 -18.66 -4.50
C LYS A 133 -6.97 -18.65 -2.97
N GLN A 134 -6.10 -19.46 -2.37
CA GLN A 134 -5.93 -19.52 -0.92
C GLN A 134 -5.36 -18.21 -0.36
N LYS A 135 -4.43 -17.58 -1.08
CA LYS A 135 -3.92 -16.24 -0.75
C LYS A 135 -5.05 -15.20 -0.75
N LYS A 136 -5.84 -15.14 -1.83
CA LYS A 136 -7.02 -14.24 -1.93
C LYS A 136 -8.03 -14.50 -0.79
N ARG A 137 -8.30 -15.77 -0.46
CA ARG A 137 -9.17 -16.15 0.66
C ARG A 137 -8.58 -15.73 2.01
N GLY A 138 -7.27 -15.86 2.20
CA GLY A 138 -6.55 -15.40 3.39
C GLY A 138 -6.67 -13.88 3.58
N ASP A 139 -6.45 -13.11 2.51
CA ASP A 139 -6.58 -11.65 2.53
C ASP A 139 -8.02 -11.21 2.85
N GLN A 140 -9.00 -11.88 2.26
CA GLN A 140 -10.42 -11.63 2.53
C GLN A 140 -10.80 -11.94 3.99
N LEU A 141 -10.38 -13.10 4.53
CA LEU A 141 -10.63 -13.45 5.93
C LEU A 141 -9.93 -12.49 6.89
N GLN A 142 -8.73 -12.00 6.55
CA GLN A 142 -8.03 -11.01 7.35
C GLN A 142 -8.77 -9.67 7.36
N LYS A 143 -9.30 -9.23 6.20
CA LYS A 143 -10.15 -8.03 6.10
C LYS A 143 -11.43 -8.16 6.92
N GLU A 144 -12.12 -9.30 6.84
CA GLU A 144 -13.32 -9.60 7.63
C GLU A 144 -13.04 -9.60 9.14
N LYS A 145 -11.90 -10.18 9.55
CA LYS A 145 -11.45 -10.17 10.95
C LYS A 145 -11.18 -8.74 11.45
N ASP A 146 -10.52 -7.91 10.66
CA ASP A 146 -10.25 -6.51 11.03
C ASP A 146 -11.54 -5.67 11.07
N GLN A 147 -12.48 -5.92 10.14
CA GLN A 147 -13.82 -5.34 10.16
C GLN A 147 -14.59 -5.75 11.43
N SER A 148 -14.64 -7.05 11.73
CA SER A 148 -15.30 -7.59 12.92
C SER A 148 -14.68 -7.04 14.22
N ARG A 149 -13.35 -6.91 14.29
CA ARG A 149 -12.67 -6.27 15.43
C ARG A 149 -13.09 -4.80 15.62
N THR A 150 -13.24 -4.07 14.52
CA THR A 150 -13.69 -2.67 14.53
C THR A 150 -15.14 -2.56 15.00
N GLU A 151 -16.03 -3.42 14.51
CA GLU A 151 -17.43 -3.49 14.93
C GLU A 151 -17.59 -3.88 16.40
N LEU A 152 -16.79 -4.84 16.88
CA LEU A 152 -16.75 -5.21 18.29
C LEU A 152 -16.32 -4.03 19.17
N THR A 153 -15.29 -3.29 18.76
CA THR A 153 -14.82 -2.10 19.48
C THR A 153 -15.90 -1.03 19.57
N LYS A 154 -16.64 -0.78 18.47
CA LYS A 154 -17.79 0.13 18.46
C LYS A 154 -18.90 -0.35 19.39
N THR A 155 -19.22 -1.64 19.36
CA THR A 155 -20.25 -2.26 20.21
C THR A 155 -19.91 -2.14 21.69
N ILE A 156 -18.66 -2.39 22.07
CA ILE A 156 -18.17 -2.21 23.44
C ILE A 156 -18.33 -0.74 23.86
N GLY A 157 -17.91 0.20 23.02
CA GLY A 157 -18.05 1.63 23.31
C GLY A 157 -19.51 2.09 23.49
N LEU A 158 -20.44 1.53 22.71
CA LEU A 158 -21.88 1.78 22.88
C LEU A 158 -22.42 1.17 24.17
N LYS A 159 -22.01 -0.06 24.50
CA LYS A 159 -22.37 -0.73 25.75
C LYS A 159 -21.91 0.08 26.97
N GLU A 160 -20.67 0.56 26.98
CA GLU A 160 -20.15 1.40 28.07
C GLU A 160 -20.92 2.72 28.23
N LYS A 161 -21.31 3.35 27.12
CA LYS A 161 -22.15 4.57 27.16
C LYS A 161 -23.53 4.27 27.73
N LEU A 162 -24.14 3.16 27.32
CA LEU A 162 -25.45 2.74 27.81
C LEU A 162 -25.40 2.40 29.30
N GLU A 163 -24.39 1.67 29.75
CA GLU A 163 -24.19 1.36 31.17
C GLU A 163 -24.01 2.63 32.02
N LYS A 164 -23.27 3.63 31.53
CA LYS A 164 -23.15 4.93 32.20
C LYS A 164 -24.49 5.63 32.32
N LEU A 165 -25.25 5.71 31.22
CA LEU A 165 -26.57 6.32 31.21
C LEU A 165 -27.53 5.60 32.16
N CYS A 166 -27.54 4.26 32.18
CA CYS A 166 -28.34 3.47 33.11
C CYS A 166 -27.96 3.75 34.57
N ARG A 167 -26.66 3.84 34.90
CA ARG A 167 -26.19 4.16 36.26
C ARG A 167 -26.58 5.58 36.68
N GLU A 168 -26.46 6.56 35.78
CA GLU A 168 -26.87 7.95 36.02
C GLU A 168 -28.38 8.05 36.23
N LEU A 169 -29.17 7.43 35.35
CA LEU A 169 -30.63 7.39 35.48
C LEU A 169 -31.07 6.73 36.79
N GLN A 170 -30.42 5.64 37.19
CA GLN A 170 -30.72 4.97 38.47
C GLN A 170 -30.37 5.86 39.67
N LYS A 171 -29.27 6.60 39.58
CA LYS A 171 -28.85 7.55 40.61
C LYS A 171 -29.83 8.72 40.73
N GLU A 172 -30.27 9.29 39.60
CA GLU A 172 -31.28 10.35 39.58
C GLU A 172 -32.63 9.85 40.09
N ASN A 173 -33.06 8.65 39.72
CA ASN A 173 -34.31 8.08 40.21
C ASN A 173 -34.29 7.88 41.73
N ASN A 174 -33.17 7.40 42.29
CA ASN A 174 -32.98 7.27 43.73
C ASN A 174 -32.96 8.63 44.43
N LYS A 175 -32.31 9.64 43.82
CA LYS A 175 -32.31 11.01 44.31
C LYS A 175 -33.74 11.57 44.35
N LEU A 176 -34.49 11.48 43.26
CA LEU A 176 -35.89 11.94 43.19
C LEU A 176 -36.78 11.21 44.20
N LYS A 177 -36.60 9.90 44.40
CA LYS A 177 -37.32 9.16 45.45
C LYS A 177 -37.01 9.70 46.85
N SER A 178 -35.75 10.01 47.14
CA SER A 178 -35.35 10.57 48.44
C SER A 178 -35.86 12.00 48.66
N GLU A 179 -35.84 12.83 47.62
CA GLU A 179 -36.37 14.20 47.66
C GLU A 179 -37.89 14.19 47.84
N ASN A 180 -38.61 13.35 47.09
CA ASN A 180 -40.05 13.22 47.21
C ASN A 180 -40.47 12.71 48.59
N LYS A 181 -39.73 11.73 49.15
CA LYS A 181 -39.94 11.29 50.54
C LYS A 181 -39.71 12.42 51.53
N THR A 182 -38.62 13.18 51.39
CA THR A 182 -38.31 14.30 52.28
C THR A 182 -39.36 15.40 52.20
N LEU A 183 -39.84 15.71 50.99
CA LEU A 183 -40.94 16.66 50.77
C LEU A 183 -42.24 16.18 51.42
N SER A 184 -42.58 14.91 51.26
CA SER A 184 -43.75 14.31 51.90
C SER A 184 -43.64 14.35 53.44
N ASP A 185 -42.49 13.98 54.00
CA ASP A 185 -42.23 14.04 55.45
C ASP A 185 -42.33 15.48 55.97
N ASN A 186 -41.80 16.45 55.23
CA ASN A 186 -41.90 17.88 55.58
C ASN A 186 -43.33 18.40 55.48
N GLN A 187 -44.11 17.96 54.49
CA GLN A 187 -45.52 18.32 54.36
C GLN A 187 -46.32 17.80 55.56
N VAL A 188 -46.11 16.54 55.97
CA VAL A 188 -46.77 15.96 57.15
C VAL A 188 -46.35 16.70 58.43
N ARG A 189 -45.06 16.99 58.61
CA ARG A 189 -44.59 17.77 59.77
C ARG A 189 -45.20 19.17 59.80
N ASN A 190 -45.25 19.84 58.67
CA ASN A 190 -45.84 21.17 58.57
C ASN A 190 -47.34 21.13 58.85
N GLN A 191 -48.06 20.15 58.30
CA GLN A 191 -49.48 19.92 58.59
C GLN A 191 -49.70 19.71 60.09
N ASN A 192 -48.98 18.78 60.71
CA ASN A 192 -49.08 18.54 62.16
C ASN A 192 -48.75 19.80 62.98
N SER A 193 -47.75 20.59 62.57
CA SER A 193 -47.41 21.85 63.24
C SER A 193 -48.52 22.89 63.11
N TRP A 194 -49.20 22.96 61.95
CA TRP A 194 -50.35 23.84 61.78
C TRP A 194 -51.56 23.36 62.57
N ASP A 195 -51.84 22.05 62.57
CA ASP A 195 -52.90 21.46 63.38
C ASP A 195 -52.67 21.76 64.87
N GLU A 196 -51.44 21.60 65.39
CA GLU A 196 -51.08 21.95 66.76
C GLU A 196 -51.26 23.44 67.07
N LYS A 197 -50.87 24.34 66.15
CA LYS A 197 -51.10 25.78 66.28
C LYS A 197 -52.60 26.11 66.29
N PHE A 198 -53.39 25.49 65.44
CA PHE A 198 -54.84 25.68 65.40
C PHE A 198 -55.50 25.14 66.66
N SER A 199 -55.13 23.95 67.14
CA SER A 199 -55.58 23.41 68.42
C SER A 199 -55.24 24.35 69.58
N THR A 200 -54.01 24.88 69.61
CA THR A 200 -53.59 25.85 70.63
C THR A 200 -54.38 27.16 70.55
N LEU A 201 -54.65 27.67 69.34
CA LEU A 201 -55.43 28.88 69.14
C LEU A 201 -56.89 28.67 69.57
N LEU A 202 -57.49 27.54 69.20
CA LEU A 202 -58.84 27.16 69.60
C LEU A 202 -58.93 27.01 71.12
N GLN A 203 -57.94 26.38 71.76
CA GLN A 203 -57.86 26.29 73.22
C GLN A 203 -57.81 27.69 73.85
N LYS A 204 -56.95 28.59 73.35
CA LYS A 204 -56.88 29.97 73.86
C LYS A 204 -58.19 30.74 73.66
N LEU A 205 -58.90 30.49 72.57
CA LEU A 205 -60.18 31.12 72.28
C LEU A 205 -61.28 30.58 73.21
N ASP A 206 -61.25 29.28 73.49
CA ASP A 206 -62.11 28.62 74.48
C ASP A 206 -61.81 29.14 75.90
N ASP A 207 -60.53 29.24 76.27
CA ASP A 207 -60.08 29.84 77.54
C ASP A 207 -60.53 31.31 77.64
N TYR A 208 -60.37 32.10 76.58
CA TYR A 208 -60.82 33.50 76.54
C TYR A 208 -62.35 33.62 76.64
N GLN A 209 -63.08 32.71 76.01
CA GLN A 209 -64.53 32.66 76.10
C GLN A 209 -64.98 32.27 77.51
N SER A 210 -64.29 31.30 78.13
CA SER A 210 -64.46 30.91 79.53
C SER A 210 -64.15 32.08 80.48
N ASP A 211 -63.07 32.82 80.25
CA ASP A 211 -62.71 34.02 81.00
C ASP A 211 -63.68 35.19 80.76
N LYS A 212 -64.28 35.32 79.57
CA LYS A 212 -65.32 36.31 79.28
C LYS A 212 -66.64 35.97 79.96
N ASP A 213 -67.00 34.68 79.96
CA ASP A 213 -68.18 34.15 80.64
C ASP A 213 -67.98 34.13 82.17
N ASN A 214 -66.72 34.11 82.64
CA ASN A 214 -66.32 34.16 84.04
C ASN A 214 -65.20 35.22 84.29
N PRO A 215 -65.52 36.52 84.23
CA PRO A 215 -64.53 37.58 84.26
C PRO A 215 -63.81 37.68 85.60
N LYS A 216 -62.58 37.16 85.67
CA LYS A 216 -61.64 37.48 86.74
C LYS A 216 -61.07 38.87 86.48
N LYS A 217 -61.44 39.81 87.34
CA LYS A 217 -60.98 41.20 87.32
C LYS A 217 -59.47 41.25 87.63
N GLN A 218 -58.62 41.04 86.63
CA GLN A 218 -57.19 41.32 86.73
C GLN A 218 -56.97 42.77 86.32
N MET A 219 -56.90 43.65 87.32
CA MET A 219 -56.30 44.97 87.13
C MET A 219 -54.79 44.75 86.96
N VAL A 220 -54.30 44.88 85.73
CA VAL A 220 -52.86 45.06 85.50
C VAL A 220 -52.62 46.56 85.53
N ASP A 221 -52.36 47.08 86.72
CA ASP A 221 -51.66 48.35 86.85
C ASP A 221 -50.17 48.03 86.75
N MET A 222 -49.65 48.03 85.52
CA MET A 222 -48.21 47.87 85.30
C MET A 222 -47.55 49.18 85.68
N GLU A 223 -46.80 49.19 86.78
CA GLU A 223 -46.02 50.35 87.19
C GLU A 223 -45.11 50.78 86.03
N LEU A 224 -45.12 52.09 85.74
CA LEU A 224 -44.44 52.69 84.57
C LEU A 224 -42.97 52.25 84.45
N GLU A 225 -42.31 51.98 85.57
CA GLU A 225 -40.93 51.49 85.66
C GLU A 225 -40.73 50.09 85.05
N GLU A 226 -41.65 49.15 85.27
CA GLU A 226 -41.57 47.81 84.70
C GLU A 226 -41.79 47.84 83.18
N LEU A 227 -42.66 48.73 82.69
CA LEU A 227 -42.85 48.96 81.26
C LEU A 227 -41.56 49.46 80.59
N PHE A 228 -40.87 50.41 81.22
CA PHE A 228 -39.57 50.90 80.73
C PHE A 228 -38.51 49.81 80.76
N ARG A 229 -38.43 49.02 81.84
CA ARG A 229 -37.49 47.90 81.96
C ARG A 229 -37.71 46.86 80.86
N MET A 230 -38.96 46.46 80.60
CA MET A 230 -39.30 45.55 79.50
C MET A 230 -38.93 46.13 78.14
N ARG A 231 -39.14 47.44 77.93
CA ARG A 231 -38.80 48.10 76.66
C ARG A 231 -37.30 48.16 76.43
N PHE A 232 -36.51 48.47 77.46
CA PHE A 232 -35.04 48.45 77.37
C PHE A 232 -34.49 47.04 77.15
N LYS A 233 -35.02 46.04 77.88
CA LYS A 233 -34.64 44.64 77.67
C LYS A 233 -34.96 44.19 76.24
N SER A 234 -36.17 44.47 75.74
CA SER A 234 -36.55 44.15 74.37
C SER A 234 -35.65 44.83 73.34
N MET A 235 -35.23 46.08 73.60
CA MET A 235 -34.29 46.78 72.73
C MET A 235 -32.93 46.06 72.71
N ILE A 236 -32.37 45.70 73.87
CA ILE A 236 -31.10 44.96 73.96
C ILE A 236 -31.19 43.63 73.22
N ASP A 237 -32.23 42.84 73.50
CA ASP A 237 -32.44 41.53 72.87
C ASP A 237 -32.54 41.66 71.32
N GLN A 238 -33.14 42.75 70.80
CA GLN A 238 -33.17 43.05 69.36
C GLN A 238 -31.77 43.34 68.79
N TYR A 239 -30.93 44.08 69.51
CA TYR A 239 -29.56 44.38 69.08
C TYR A 239 -28.68 43.11 69.08
N GLU A 240 -28.80 42.26 70.10
CA GLU A 240 -28.11 40.97 70.18
C GLU A 240 -28.54 40.03 69.04
N LEU A 241 -29.84 39.96 68.76
CA LEU A 241 -30.36 39.14 67.66
C LEU A 241 -29.86 39.66 66.29
N ARG A 242 -29.79 40.98 66.12
CA ARG A 242 -29.24 41.61 64.91
C ARG A 242 -27.75 41.29 64.75
N ASP A 243 -26.98 41.34 65.83
CA ASP A 243 -25.55 41.03 65.80
C ASP A 243 -25.31 39.55 65.46
N LEU A 244 -26.09 38.64 66.05
CA LEU A 244 -26.06 37.21 65.69
C LEU A 244 -26.42 36.97 64.22
N HIS A 245 -27.41 37.71 63.70
CA HIS A 245 -27.77 37.67 62.28
C HIS A 245 -26.61 38.08 61.38
N PHE A 246 -25.91 39.17 61.71
CA PHE A 246 -24.73 39.62 60.95
C PHE A 246 -23.59 38.59 60.99
N HIS A 247 -23.32 37.97 62.14
CA HIS A 247 -22.32 36.91 62.24
C HIS A 247 -22.68 35.70 61.36
N SER A 248 -23.95 35.27 61.37
CA SER A 248 -24.43 34.19 60.50
C SER A 248 -24.32 34.53 59.00
N LEU A 249 -24.66 35.78 58.64
CA LEU A 249 -24.55 36.26 57.27
C LEU A 249 -23.09 36.31 56.80
N MET A 250 -22.18 36.81 57.64
CA MET A 250 -20.74 36.84 57.34
C MET A 250 -20.18 35.44 57.13
N ARG A 251 -20.52 34.49 58.01
CA ARG A 251 -20.12 33.09 57.85
C ARG A 251 -20.64 32.48 56.54
N THR A 252 -21.87 32.80 56.15
CA THR A 252 -22.44 32.35 54.87
C THR A 252 -21.64 32.93 53.69
N LYS A 253 -21.27 34.21 53.73
CA LYS A 253 -20.46 34.85 52.69
C LYS A 253 -19.04 34.27 52.62
N GLU A 254 -18.41 33.98 53.75
CA GLU A 254 -17.12 33.31 53.78
C GLU A 254 -17.17 31.92 53.13
N LEU A 255 -18.21 31.14 53.41
CA LEU A 255 -18.41 29.83 52.79
C LEU A 255 -18.70 29.93 51.29
N GLU A 256 -19.50 30.90 50.84
CA GLU A 256 -19.73 31.18 49.42
C GLU A 256 -18.41 31.50 48.69
N VAL A 257 -17.56 32.33 49.28
CA VAL A 257 -16.24 32.67 48.70
C VAL A 257 -15.35 31.43 48.62
N GLN A 258 -15.26 30.64 49.69
CA GLN A 258 -14.47 29.41 49.70
C GLN A 258 -14.95 28.39 48.66
N PHE A 259 -16.28 28.23 48.52
CA PHE A 259 -16.87 27.35 47.52
C PHE A 259 -16.50 27.77 46.09
N ASN A 260 -16.63 29.07 45.79
CA ASN A 260 -16.31 29.60 44.47
C ASN A 260 -14.81 29.49 44.15
N LEU A 261 -13.93 29.74 45.14
CA LEU A 261 -12.48 29.54 45.00
C LEU A 261 -12.14 28.07 44.71
N ALA A 262 -12.69 27.13 45.49
CA ALA A 262 -12.46 25.70 45.28
C ALA A 262 -12.95 25.24 43.90
N ARG A 263 -14.10 25.74 43.44
CA ARG A 263 -14.61 25.48 42.09
C ARG A 263 -13.67 26.02 41.01
N PHE A 264 -13.21 27.26 41.16
CA PHE A 264 -12.26 27.89 40.23
C PHE A 264 -10.94 27.13 40.16
N GLU A 265 -10.37 26.72 41.30
CA GLU A 265 -9.14 25.92 41.33
C GLU A 265 -9.32 24.55 40.64
N GLY A 266 -10.49 23.93 40.81
CA GLY A 266 -10.84 22.69 40.13
C GLY A 266 -10.89 22.84 38.60
N GLU A 267 -11.56 23.89 38.11
CA GLU A 267 -11.62 24.19 36.67
C GLU A 267 -10.25 24.56 36.10
N LYS A 268 -9.47 25.39 36.81
CA LYS A 268 -8.11 25.76 36.42
C LYS A 268 -7.23 24.53 36.27
N LYS A 269 -7.22 23.62 37.26
CA LYS A 269 -6.44 22.39 37.22
C LYS A 269 -6.86 21.47 36.06
N ARG A 270 -8.17 21.39 35.77
CA ARG A 270 -8.69 20.64 34.62
C ARG A 270 -8.22 21.25 33.30
N ALA A 271 -8.28 22.57 33.15
CA ALA A 271 -7.78 23.27 31.97
C ALA A 271 -6.26 23.06 31.77
N GLU A 272 -5.45 23.17 32.83
CA GLU A 272 -4.01 22.91 32.78
C GLU A 272 -3.69 21.46 32.38
N SER A 273 -4.47 20.50 32.87
CA SER A 273 -4.32 19.08 32.48
C SER A 273 -4.66 18.85 31.01
N GLU A 274 -5.69 19.52 30.49
CA GLU A 274 -6.09 19.42 29.09
C GLU A 274 -5.07 20.08 28.16
N ILE A 275 -4.53 21.24 28.54
CA ILE A 275 -3.44 21.90 27.80
C ILE A 275 -2.21 20.99 27.75
N THR A 276 -1.86 20.34 28.85
CA THR A 276 -0.72 19.41 28.90
C THR A 276 -0.95 18.21 27.99
N ARG A 277 -2.16 17.63 28.00
CA ARG A 277 -2.54 16.53 27.12
C ARG A 277 -2.51 16.94 25.65
N SER A 278 -3.06 18.11 25.33
CA SER A 278 -3.04 18.68 23.98
C SER A 278 -1.61 18.89 23.47
N ARG A 279 -0.71 19.42 24.30
CA ARG A 279 0.72 19.55 23.95
C ARG A 279 1.39 18.20 23.66
N GLN A 280 1.11 17.18 24.46
CA GLN A 280 1.65 15.82 24.23
C GLN A 280 1.13 15.23 22.92
N LEU A 281 -0.17 15.37 22.64
CA LEU A 281 -0.77 14.90 21.39
C LEU A 281 -0.19 15.63 20.17
N ASN A 282 -0.03 16.95 20.25
CA ASN A 282 0.60 17.74 19.19
C ASN A 282 2.05 17.29 18.91
N GLN A 283 2.83 16.99 19.96
CA GLN A 283 4.18 16.45 19.80
C GLN A 283 4.19 15.06 19.13
N GLN A 284 3.22 14.20 19.46
CA GLN A 284 3.08 12.89 18.81
C GLN A 284 2.71 13.05 17.32
N ILE A 285 1.76 13.92 17.00
CA ILE A 285 1.38 14.21 15.60
C ILE A 285 2.59 14.75 14.81
N GLN A 286 3.35 15.67 15.39
CA GLN A 286 4.55 16.21 14.76
C GLN A 286 5.61 15.12 14.51
N THR A 287 5.77 14.19 15.46
CA THR A 287 6.68 13.05 15.31
C THR A 287 6.23 12.13 14.18
N PHE A 288 4.94 11.76 14.14
CA PHE A 288 4.41 10.93 13.06
C PHE A 288 4.50 11.60 11.70
N SER A 289 4.20 12.91 11.62
CA SER A 289 4.35 13.68 10.39
C SER A 289 5.79 13.71 9.90
N LYS A 290 6.78 13.84 10.80
CA LYS A 290 8.19 13.77 10.44
C LYS A 290 8.56 12.39 9.90
N THR A 291 8.19 11.32 10.61
CA THR A 291 8.51 9.94 10.17
C THR A 291 7.83 9.60 8.84
N GLU A 292 6.62 10.10 8.61
CA GLU A 292 5.90 9.91 7.37
C GLU A 292 6.59 10.63 6.20
N GLY A 293 7.04 11.87 6.42
CA GLY A 293 7.85 12.61 5.45
C GLY A 293 9.14 11.87 5.10
N GLU A 294 9.86 11.34 6.10
CA GLU A 294 11.08 10.54 5.87
C GLU A 294 10.80 9.27 5.05
N LEU A 295 9.69 8.57 5.31
CA LEU A 295 9.28 7.39 4.55
C LEU A 295 8.90 7.74 3.11
N ARG A 296 8.23 8.88 2.87
CA ARG A 296 7.96 9.37 1.51
C ARG A 296 9.26 9.69 0.77
N THR A 297 10.23 10.32 1.42
CA THR A 297 11.53 10.59 0.82
C THR A 297 12.24 9.27 0.45
N GLN A 298 12.22 8.26 1.32
CA GLN A 298 12.79 6.95 1.00
C GLN A 298 12.08 6.27 -0.17
N LEU A 299 10.74 6.35 -0.22
CA LEU A 299 9.96 5.82 -1.34
C LEU A 299 10.36 6.47 -2.67
N ASN A 300 10.46 7.80 -2.70
CA ASN A 300 10.90 8.52 -3.90
C ASN A 300 12.31 8.09 -4.35
N VAL A 301 13.24 7.92 -3.42
CA VAL A 301 14.59 7.41 -3.73
C VAL A 301 14.52 5.99 -4.34
N TYR A 302 13.63 5.13 -3.86
CA TYR A 302 13.45 3.80 -4.45
C TYR A 302 12.81 3.85 -5.85
N VAL A 303 11.86 4.75 -6.07
CA VAL A 303 11.28 4.99 -7.40
C VAL A 303 12.37 5.44 -8.38
N ASP A 304 13.22 6.37 -7.98
CA ASP A 304 14.32 6.86 -8.83
C ASP A 304 15.35 5.75 -9.13
N LYS A 305 15.66 4.90 -8.14
CA LYS A 305 16.52 3.73 -8.35
C LYS A 305 15.89 2.71 -9.31
N PHE A 306 14.58 2.51 -9.23
CA PHE A 306 13.88 1.60 -10.12
C PHE A 306 13.93 2.10 -11.57
N LYS A 307 13.66 3.41 -11.78
CA LYS A 307 13.84 4.05 -13.07
C LYS A 307 15.25 3.90 -13.61
N GLN A 308 16.27 4.07 -12.77
CA GLN A 308 17.66 3.86 -13.19
C GLN A 308 17.95 2.42 -13.66
N VAL A 309 17.37 1.41 -12.99
CA VAL A 309 17.50 0.01 -13.41
C VAL A 309 16.77 -0.24 -14.72
N GLU A 310 15.55 0.28 -14.86
CA GLU A 310 14.77 0.23 -16.09
C GLU A 310 15.50 0.87 -17.27
N ASP A 311 16.06 2.07 -17.10
CA ASP A 311 16.87 2.76 -18.10
C ASP A 311 18.10 1.94 -18.48
N THR A 312 18.78 1.34 -17.51
CA THR A 312 19.95 0.48 -17.77
C THR A 312 19.56 -0.78 -18.54
N LEU A 313 18.42 -1.38 -18.21
CA LEU A 313 17.89 -2.55 -18.90
C LEU A 313 17.53 -2.20 -20.35
N ASN A 314 16.83 -1.08 -20.57
CA ASN A 314 16.47 -0.61 -21.90
C ASN A 314 17.71 -0.31 -22.74
N ASN A 315 18.70 0.41 -22.19
CA ASN A 315 19.98 0.65 -22.85
C ASN A 315 20.69 -0.67 -23.21
N SER A 316 20.64 -1.68 -22.33
CA SER A 316 21.24 -2.98 -22.59
C SER A 316 20.50 -3.75 -23.69
N ASN A 317 19.16 -3.67 -23.73
CA ASN A 317 18.35 -4.27 -24.78
C ASN A 317 18.64 -3.65 -26.16
N ASP A 318 18.77 -2.32 -26.22
CA ASP A 318 19.15 -1.62 -27.45
C ASP A 318 20.55 -2.04 -27.92
N LEU A 319 21.49 -2.22 -26.98
CA LEU A 319 22.82 -2.74 -27.30
C LEU A 319 22.78 -4.18 -27.83
N PHE A 320 21.92 -5.03 -27.28
CA PHE A 320 21.73 -6.39 -27.82
C PHE A 320 21.11 -6.37 -29.22
N LEU A 321 20.14 -5.50 -29.48
CA LEU A 321 19.52 -5.36 -30.80
C LEU A 321 20.54 -4.86 -31.84
N THR A 322 21.38 -3.89 -31.49
CA THR A 322 22.45 -3.40 -32.36
C THR A 322 23.49 -4.50 -32.63
N PHE A 323 23.97 -5.22 -31.62
CA PHE A 323 24.87 -6.36 -31.84
C PHE A 323 24.26 -7.45 -32.73
N ARG A 324 22.97 -7.76 -32.54
CA ARG A 324 22.28 -8.74 -33.38
C ARG A 324 22.24 -8.27 -34.84
N LYS A 325 21.92 -7.00 -35.07
CA LYS A 325 21.92 -6.39 -36.41
C LYS A 325 23.33 -6.43 -37.03
N GLU A 326 24.36 -6.05 -36.29
CA GLU A 326 25.75 -6.10 -36.74
C GLU A 326 26.21 -7.52 -37.07
N MET A 327 25.84 -8.52 -36.25
CA MET A 327 26.12 -9.93 -36.54
C MET A 327 25.43 -10.42 -37.82
N GLU A 328 24.18 -10.03 -38.05
CA GLU A 328 23.45 -10.34 -39.28
C GLU A 328 24.10 -9.70 -40.51
N GLU A 329 24.53 -8.43 -40.40
CA GLU A 329 25.26 -7.72 -41.47
C GLU A 329 26.62 -8.37 -41.75
N MET A 330 27.37 -8.73 -40.71
CA MET A 330 28.62 -9.50 -40.83
C MET A 330 28.40 -10.84 -41.53
N SER A 331 27.35 -11.58 -41.16
CA SER A 331 27.01 -12.87 -41.78
C SER A 331 26.64 -12.70 -43.26
N LYS A 332 25.88 -11.65 -43.61
CA LYS A 332 25.58 -11.29 -45.02
C LYS A 332 26.86 -10.92 -45.78
N LYS A 333 27.76 -10.13 -45.18
CA LYS A 333 29.05 -9.76 -45.77
C LYS A 333 29.94 -10.98 -46.02
N SER A 334 30.01 -11.92 -45.07
CA SER A 334 30.74 -13.19 -45.23
C SER A 334 30.22 -13.97 -46.43
N LYS A 335 28.90 -14.16 -46.54
CA LYS A 335 28.27 -14.84 -47.68
C LYS A 335 28.53 -14.14 -49.01
N LYS A 336 28.57 -12.80 -49.04
CA LYS A 336 28.90 -12.03 -50.25
C LYS A 336 30.35 -12.26 -50.67
N LEU A 337 31.29 -12.18 -49.73
CA LEU A 337 32.71 -12.43 -50.00
C LEU A 337 32.97 -13.88 -50.42
N GLU A 338 32.28 -14.86 -49.84
CA GLU A 338 32.35 -16.27 -50.28
C GLU A 338 31.90 -16.42 -51.74
N LYS A 339 30.76 -15.81 -52.11
CA LYS A 339 30.27 -15.81 -53.50
C LYS A 339 31.24 -15.14 -54.47
N GLU A 340 31.82 -14.00 -54.09
CA GLU A 340 32.81 -13.28 -54.90
C GLU A 340 34.10 -14.12 -55.06
N ASN A 341 34.58 -14.77 -54.00
CA ASN A 341 35.75 -15.64 -54.04
C ASN A 341 35.52 -16.87 -54.93
N ASP A 342 34.37 -17.54 -54.81
CA ASP A 342 33.98 -18.62 -55.71
C ASP A 342 33.86 -18.12 -57.17
N GLY A 343 33.34 -16.92 -57.38
CA GLY A 343 33.30 -16.26 -58.68
C GLY A 343 34.69 -16.06 -59.28
N LEU A 344 35.65 -15.55 -58.48
CA LEU A 344 37.03 -15.38 -58.88
C LEU A 344 37.71 -16.72 -59.19
N LYS A 345 37.47 -17.76 -58.38
CA LYS A 345 37.95 -19.12 -58.67
C LYS A 345 37.43 -19.63 -60.01
N ARG A 346 36.13 -19.50 -60.28
CA ARG A 346 35.56 -19.91 -61.59
C ARG A 346 36.18 -19.14 -62.75
N LYS A 347 36.37 -17.82 -62.60
CA LYS A 347 37.03 -16.99 -63.64
C LYS A 347 38.48 -17.42 -63.86
N HIS A 348 39.21 -17.71 -62.78
CA HIS A 348 40.58 -18.21 -62.85
C HIS A 348 40.65 -19.59 -63.53
N GLU A 349 39.74 -20.51 -63.19
CA GLU A 349 39.63 -21.83 -63.83
C GLU A 349 39.36 -21.70 -65.34
N LEU A 350 38.42 -20.81 -65.71
CA LEU A 350 38.06 -20.54 -67.10
C LEU A 350 39.22 -19.90 -67.88
N MET A 351 39.91 -18.94 -67.28
CA MET A 351 41.11 -18.33 -67.86
C MET A 351 42.20 -19.38 -68.08
N ASN A 352 42.47 -20.24 -67.11
CA ASN A 352 43.42 -21.33 -67.25
C ASN A 352 43.01 -22.30 -68.38
N GLN A 353 41.74 -22.67 -68.47
CA GLN A 353 41.23 -23.48 -69.59
C GLN A 353 41.45 -22.80 -70.95
N ASN A 354 41.20 -21.49 -71.05
CA ASN A 354 41.45 -20.73 -72.29
C ASN A 354 42.95 -20.67 -72.62
N ILE A 355 43.82 -20.49 -71.63
CA ILE A 355 45.27 -20.53 -71.81
C ILE A 355 45.72 -21.91 -72.32
N PHE A 356 45.18 -23.01 -71.76
CA PHE A 356 45.47 -24.35 -72.26
C PHE A 356 45.04 -24.54 -73.72
N LYS A 357 43.82 -24.11 -74.09
CA LYS A 357 43.37 -24.14 -75.49
C LYS A 357 44.27 -23.34 -76.42
N MET A 358 44.64 -22.12 -76.03
CA MET A 358 45.57 -21.29 -76.82
C MET A 358 46.95 -21.95 -76.94
N ALA A 359 47.44 -22.62 -75.89
CA ALA A 359 48.70 -23.36 -75.93
C ALA A 359 48.63 -24.59 -76.84
N GLU A 360 47.50 -25.31 -76.83
CA GLU A 360 47.22 -26.42 -77.75
C GLU A 360 47.15 -25.96 -79.20
N ASP A 361 46.41 -24.88 -79.49
CA ASP A 361 46.31 -24.28 -80.82
C ASP A 361 47.67 -23.77 -81.31
N ARG A 362 48.45 -23.10 -80.45
CA ARG A 362 49.82 -22.69 -80.77
C ARG A 362 50.70 -23.89 -81.09
N THR A 363 50.60 -24.98 -80.33
CA THR A 363 51.36 -26.21 -80.56
C THR A 363 50.96 -26.86 -81.89
N LYS A 364 49.67 -26.84 -82.21
CA LYS A 364 49.14 -27.33 -83.49
C LYS A 364 49.65 -26.49 -84.66
N ASN A 365 49.56 -25.16 -84.58
CA ASN A 365 50.08 -24.25 -85.59
C ASN A 365 51.60 -24.40 -85.79
N LEU A 366 52.37 -24.61 -84.72
CA LEU A 366 53.81 -24.88 -84.82
C LEU A 366 54.09 -26.19 -85.57
N LYS A 367 53.30 -27.25 -85.33
CA LYS A 367 53.40 -28.51 -86.09
C LYS A 367 53.05 -28.30 -87.55
N GLU A 368 51.96 -27.59 -87.85
CA GLU A 368 51.56 -27.27 -89.23
C GLU A 368 52.61 -26.43 -89.96
N LEU A 369 53.19 -25.42 -89.30
CA LEU A 369 54.29 -24.62 -89.83
C LEU A 369 55.55 -25.47 -90.08
N ASP A 370 55.89 -26.40 -89.19
CA ASP A 370 57.01 -27.32 -89.38
C ASP A 370 56.77 -28.27 -90.57
N GLU A 371 55.54 -28.77 -90.74
CA GLU A 371 55.15 -29.56 -91.91
C GLU A 371 55.25 -28.75 -93.21
N LEU A 372 54.76 -27.51 -93.21
CA LEU A 372 54.88 -26.59 -94.36
C LEU A 372 56.34 -26.24 -94.65
N ARG A 373 57.17 -26.02 -93.63
CA ARG A 373 58.63 -25.83 -93.77
C ARG A 373 59.27 -27.06 -94.42
N LYS A 374 58.99 -28.27 -93.94
CA LYS A 374 59.48 -29.52 -94.56
C LYS A 374 59.03 -29.67 -96.01
N LYS A 375 57.78 -29.32 -96.34
CA LYS A 375 57.29 -29.31 -97.73
C LYS A 375 58.01 -28.25 -98.57
N SER A 376 58.22 -27.06 -98.02
CA SER A 376 58.98 -25.98 -98.66
C SER A 376 60.43 -26.37 -98.89
N GLU A 377 61.12 -26.93 -97.90
CA GLU A 377 62.48 -27.47 -98.02
C GLU A 377 62.56 -28.57 -99.08
N LYS A 378 61.58 -29.48 -99.14
CA LYS A 378 61.48 -30.48 -100.23
C LYS A 378 61.32 -29.81 -101.59
N LEU A 379 60.42 -28.83 -101.72
CA LEU A 379 60.21 -28.09 -102.97
C LEU A 379 61.47 -27.32 -103.38
N THR A 380 62.12 -26.62 -102.44
CA THR A 380 63.40 -25.94 -102.67
C THR A 380 64.48 -26.93 -103.07
N SER A 381 64.59 -28.08 -102.40
CA SER A 381 65.49 -29.16 -102.79
C SER A 381 65.21 -29.66 -104.20
N ILE A 382 63.93 -29.83 -104.59
CA ILE A 382 63.53 -30.21 -105.95
C ILE A 382 63.89 -29.10 -106.95
N ILE A 383 63.67 -27.82 -106.63
CA ILE A 383 64.02 -26.67 -107.48
C ILE A 383 65.54 -26.58 -107.66
N THR A 384 66.32 -26.75 -106.59
CA THR A 384 67.79 -26.79 -106.64
C THR A 384 68.28 -28.00 -107.45
N GLN A 385 67.63 -29.17 -107.29
CA GLN A 385 67.94 -30.38 -108.05
C GLN A 385 67.55 -30.23 -109.54
N MET A 386 66.45 -29.55 -109.86
CA MET A 386 66.06 -29.19 -111.23
C MET A 386 67.00 -28.12 -111.84
N GLN A 387 67.45 -27.13 -111.07
CA GLN A 387 68.45 -26.14 -111.52
C GLN A 387 69.83 -26.78 -111.76
N GLN A 388 70.19 -27.85 -111.04
CA GLN A 388 71.39 -28.65 -111.31
C GLN A 388 71.29 -29.55 -112.55
N GLN A 389 70.09 -29.79 -113.09
CA GLN A 389 69.86 -30.69 -114.25
C GLN A 389 69.44 -29.99 -115.55
N GLY A 390 69.33 -28.66 -115.61
CA GLY A 390 68.91 -27.99 -116.85
C GLY A 390 69.23 -26.51 -116.93
N ARG A 391 70.18 -26.19 -117.81
CA ARG A 391 70.38 -24.95 -118.59
C ARG A 391 70.10 -23.61 -117.89
N GLY A 392 71.19 -22.90 -117.60
CA GLY A 392 71.16 -21.47 -117.31
C GLY A 392 70.75 -20.61 -118.50
N ILE A 393 70.00 -19.55 -118.21
CA ILE A 393 69.82 -18.33 -119.00
C ILE A 393 69.68 -17.20 -117.96
N ALA A 394 70.77 -16.45 -117.71
CA ALA A 394 70.94 -15.05 -118.09
C ALA A 394 69.75 -14.16 -117.66
N ALA A 395 69.86 -13.43 -116.55
CA ALA A 395 70.52 -12.12 -116.46
C ALA A 395 69.80 -11.04 -117.30
N THR A 396 68.88 -10.33 -116.64
CA THR A 396 68.40 -9.01 -117.08
C THR A 396 68.46 -8.09 -115.86
N GLY A 397 69.32 -7.07 -115.95
CA GLY A 397 69.42 -6.00 -114.97
C GLY A 397 68.60 -4.77 -115.37
N LEU A 398 68.38 -3.93 -114.34
CA LEU A 398 68.09 -2.48 -114.26
C LEU A 398 66.86 -2.27 -113.37
N ALA A 399 66.95 -1.77 -112.14
CA ALA A 399 67.51 -0.51 -111.61
C ALA A 399 66.38 0.45 -111.17
N ALA A 400 66.29 0.58 -109.83
CA ALA A 400 66.02 1.80 -109.05
C ALA A 400 64.62 2.43 -108.95
N GLY A 401 64.21 2.64 -107.69
CA GLY A 401 63.17 3.57 -107.21
C GLY A 401 61.87 2.83 -106.81
N GLY A 402 61.48 2.65 -105.55
CA GLY A 402 61.66 3.47 -104.35
C GLY A 402 60.27 3.94 -103.90
N GLY A 403 59.70 3.30 -102.87
CA GLY A 403 58.39 3.67 -102.31
C GLY A 403 57.90 2.67 -101.27
N GLU A 404 58.14 3.00 -100.00
CA GLU A 404 57.84 2.25 -98.78
C GLU A 404 56.36 1.85 -98.62
N GLN A 405 56.13 0.63 -98.13
CA GLN A 405 54.95 0.29 -97.34
C GLN A 405 55.43 -0.41 -96.07
N CYS A 406 55.68 0.40 -95.03
CA CYS A 406 55.80 -0.05 -93.66
C CYS A 406 54.71 0.66 -92.87
N PHE A 407 53.74 -0.12 -92.40
CA PHE A 407 52.76 0.30 -91.40
C PHE A 407 53.49 0.73 -90.11
N PRO A 408 53.12 1.86 -89.50
CA PRO A 408 53.21 2.03 -88.06
C PRO A 408 51.82 2.12 -87.43
N GLU A 409 51.77 1.61 -86.21
CA GLU A 409 50.70 1.79 -85.23
C GLU A 409 50.38 3.28 -84.99
N GLY A 410 49.12 3.55 -84.63
CA GLY A 410 48.74 4.83 -84.01
C GLY A 410 47.27 5.19 -84.18
N GLU A 411 46.47 4.71 -83.22
CA GLU A 411 45.36 5.43 -82.56
C GLU A 411 44.14 5.95 -83.35
N GLU A 412 43.02 6.04 -82.62
CA GLU A 412 41.71 6.59 -82.99
C GLU A 412 40.76 5.65 -83.76
N GLY A 413 39.97 4.89 -82.98
CA GLY A 413 38.70 4.34 -83.43
C GLY A 413 37.55 5.11 -82.80
N GLU A 414 37.04 6.11 -83.52
CA GLU A 414 35.65 6.57 -83.38
C GLU A 414 34.77 5.72 -84.30
N GLY A 415 33.66 5.23 -83.75
CA GLY A 415 32.75 4.32 -84.43
C GLY A 415 31.53 4.02 -83.56
N GLU A 416 30.70 5.04 -83.39
CA GLU A 416 29.23 4.96 -83.32
C GLU A 416 28.66 3.94 -82.32
N GLY A 417 28.63 4.35 -81.04
CA GLY A 417 27.67 3.84 -80.08
C GLY A 417 26.33 4.51 -80.31
N GLU A 418 25.35 3.74 -80.78
CA GLU A 418 23.94 4.12 -80.79
C GLU A 418 23.50 4.58 -79.39
N GLU A 419 22.98 5.79 -79.34
CA GLU A 419 22.15 6.28 -78.24
C GLU A 419 20.82 5.51 -78.22
N SER A 420 20.52 4.85 -77.11
CA SER A 420 19.14 4.63 -76.66
C SER A 420 19.09 5.00 -75.18
N GLU A 421 18.56 6.18 -74.91
CA GLU A 421 17.15 6.43 -74.58
C GLU A 421 16.93 6.22 -73.07
N TYR A 422 16.77 7.37 -72.42
CA TYR A 422 16.24 7.51 -71.08
C TYR A 422 14.89 6.81 -71.02
N ASP A 423 14.67 5.94 -70.03
CA ASP A 423 13.32 5.74 -69.54
C ASP A 423 13.30 5.76 -68.02
N GLU A 424 12.39 6.59 -67.54
CA GLU A 424 12.19 7.08 -66.20
C GLU A 424 10.94 6.36 -65.69
N GLU A 425 11.08 5.30 -64.90
CA GLU A 425 9.92 4.65 -64.26
C GLU A 425 10.13 4.52 -62.75
N GLU A 426 9.59 5.52 -62.05
CA GLU A 426 8.50 5.37 -61.07
C GLU A 426 8.56 4.16 -60.11
N TYR A 427 9.01 4.39 -58.87
CA TYR A 427 8.74 3.49 -57.75
C TYR A 427 7.41 3.88 -57.11
N GLU A 428 6.37 3.13 -57.49
CA GLU A 428 5.04 3.11 -56.89
C GLU A 428 5.07 2.69 -55.42
N GLU A 429 4.38 3.50 -54.62
CA GLU A 429 4.09 3.37 -53.20
C GLU A 429 2.92 2.40 -53.04
N ILE A 430 3.18 1.15 -52.61
CA ILE A 430 2.11 0.19 -52.32
C ILE A 430 1.47 0.55 -50.98
N SER A 431 0.36 1.29 -51.05
CA SER A 431 -0.70 1.26 -50.05
C SER A 431 -1.58 0.03 -50.28
N ASP A 432 -1.76 -0.80 -49.26
CA ASP A 432 -2.78 -1.86 -49.25
C ASP A 432 -3.74 -1.58 -48.09
N GLU A 433 -4.87 -0.95 -48.43
CA GLU A 433 -6.07 -0.83 -47.61
C GLU A 433 -7.19 -1.65 -48.28
N GLY A 434 -7.82 -2.53 -47.51
CA GLY A 434 -9.23 -2.88 -47.72
C GLY A 434 -9.56 -4.36 -47.85
N GLY A 435 -10.03 -4.96 -46.76
CA GLY A 435 -10.72 -6.25 -46.76
C GLY A 435 -11.60 -6.40 -45.54
N GLU A 436 -12.84 -5.89 -45.62
CA GLU A 436 -13.89 -6.09 -44.63
C GLU A 436 -14.33 -7.55 -44.52
N GLY A 437 -14.69 -7.97 -43.31
CA GLY A 437 -15.26 -9.28 -43.01
C GLY A 437 -15.80 -9.33 -41.58
N ASP A 438 -17.06 -8.92 -41.45
CA ASP A 438 -17.94 -8.95 -40.29
C ASP A 438 -18.16 -10.38 -39.75
N TYR A 439 -17.86 -10.64 -38.46
CA TYR A 439 -18.48 -11.71 -37.65
C TYR A 439 -18.38 -11.41 -36.14
N GLU A 440 -19.56 -11.10 -35.59
CA GLU A 440 -20.15 -11.57 -34.33
C GLU A 440 -19.52 -11.21 -32.96
N ASP A 441 -20.33 -10.44 -32.25
CA ASP A 441 -20.26 -9.88 -30.91
C ASP A 441 -20.69 -10.94 -29.87
N GLU A 442 -19.77 -11.40 -29.00
CA GLU A 442 -20.11 -11.99 -27.70
C GLU A 442 -19.07 -11.64 -26.61
N ASP A 443 -19.49 -10.72 -25.75
CA ASP A 443 -19.37 -10.71 -24.28
C ASP A 443 -17.96 -10.90 -23.66
N LEU A 444 -17.26 -9.79 -23.40
CA LEU A 444 -16.13 -9.75 -22.46
C LEU A 444 -16.29 -8.62 -21.44
N THR A 445 -16.77 -9.03 -20.28
CA THR A 445 -16.75 -8.35 -18.98
C THR A 445 -15.44 -7.63 -18.66
N GLU A 446 -15.59 -6.39 -18.17
CA GLU A 446 -14.53 -5.53 -17.62
C GLU A 446 -13.71 -6.24 -16.51
N GLU A 447 -12.40 -6.41 -16.73
CA GLU A 447 -11.45 -6.79 -15.67
C GLU A 447 -10.70 -5.53 -15.20
N GLU A 448 -11.06 -5.05 -14.01
CA GLU A 448 -10.36 -4.00 -13.29
C GLU A 448 -8.91 -4.38 -12.98
N ALA A 449 -7.99 -3.46 -13.29
CA ALA A 449 -6.56 -3.57 -13.02
C ALA A 449 -6.27 -3.69 -11.50
N HIS A 450 -5.60 -4.78 -11.12
CA HIS A 450 -5.04 -4.98 -9.78
C HIS A 450 -3.67 -4.29 -9.61
N PRO A 451 -3.37 -3.67 -8.46
CA PRO A 451 -2.07 -3.06 -8.18
C PRO A 451 -1.05 -4.10 -7.68
N GLU A 452 0.10 -4.19 -8.36
CA GLU A 452 1.24 -5.01 -7.92
C GLU A 452 1.94 -4.40 -6.70
N GLN A 453 2.22 -5.25 -5.70
CA GLN A 453 3.12 -4.92 -4.58
C GLN A 453 4.55 -5.41 -4.86
N PRO A 454 5.60 -4.70 -4.40
CA PRO A 454 6.97 -4.92 -4.84
C PRO A 454 7.65 -6.09 -4.12
N GLN A 455 8.31 -6.96 -4.89
CA GLN A 455 9.21 -7.98 -4.38
C GLN A 455 10.52 -7.36 -3.86
N LYS A 456 11.05 -7.93 -2.78
CA LYS A 456 12.33 -7.52 -2.16
C LYS A 456 13.48 -8.23 -2.87
N TYR A 457 14.38 -7.45 -3.48
CA TYR A 457 15.61 -7.94 -4.11
C TYR A 457 16.83 -7.28 -3.45
N GLY A 458 17.85 -8.07 -3.09
CA GLY A 458 19.19 -7.59 -2.70
C GLY A 458 19.85 -8.34 -1.52
N PRO A 459 21.17 -8.59 -1.56
CA PRO A 459 21.89 -9.27 -0.48
C PRO A 459 22.07 -8.38 0.77
N GLU A 460 22.13 -9.00 1.95
CA GLU A 460 22.27 -8.32 3.25
C GLU A 460 23.56 -7.49 3.36
N ARG A 461 23.42 -6.28 3.92
CA ARG A 461 24.52 -5.31 4.10
C ARG A 461 25.42 -5.73 5.28
N PRO A 462 26.76 -5.65 5.15
CA PRO A 462 27.68 -5.98 6.23
C PRO A 462 27.64 -4.94 7.38
N PRO A 463 27.99 -5.35 8.61
CA PRO A 463 27.89 -4.50 9.79
C PRO A 463 28.93 -3.37 9.80
N PRO A 464 28.59 -2.20 10.41
CA PRO A 464 29.51 -1.07 10.47
C PRO A 464 30.68 -1.32 11.42
N ALA A 465 31.88 -0.86 11.02
CA ALA A 465 33.10 -0.96 11.80
C ALA A 465 33.06 -0.09 13.08
N PRO A 466 33.74 -0.50 14.17
CA PRO A 466 33.70 0.20 15.45
C PRO A 466 34.41 1.56 15.39
N ALA A 467 33.76 2.58 15.94
CA ALA A 467 34.29 3.93 16.07
C ALA A 467 35.50 3.96 17.02
N VAL A 468 36.62 4.51 16.54
CA VAL A 468 37.80 4.79 17.36
C VAL A 468 37.50 6.00 18.24
N SER A 469 37.40 5.80 19.56
CA SER A 469 37.39 6.88 20.53
C SER A 469 38.74 7.58 20.55
N ALA A 470 38.79 8.79 20.00
CA ALA A 470 39.89 9.72 20.23
C ALA A 470 39.76 10.31 21.64
N ASN A 471 40.53 9.76 22.59
CA ASN A 471 40.93 10.47 23.80
C ASN A 471 41.97 11.53 23.41
N GLY A 472 41.78 12.78 23.84
CA GLY A 472 42.78 13.83 23.67
C GLY A 472 42.48 15.06 24.52
N CYS A 473 43.27 15.17 25.61
CA CYS A 473 43.62 16.32 26.45
C CYS A 473 42.55 17.30 26.95
#